data_AF-A0A1V5XBJ4-F1
#
_entry.id   AF-A0A1V5XBJ4-F1
#
_cell.length_a   1.000
_cell.length_b   1.000
_cell.length_c   1.000
_cell.angle_alpha   90.00
_cell.angle_beta   90.00
_cell.angle_gamma   90.00
#
_symmetry.space_group_name_H-M   'P 1'
#
loop_
_entity.id
_entity.type
_entity.pdbx_description
1 polymer ?
#
loop_
_entity_poly.entity_id
_entity_poly.type
_entity_poly.pdbx_seq_one_letter_code
_entity_poly.pdbx_strand_id
1 'polypeptide(L)'
;MNKQRLASKIWESANKMRSKIEANEYKDYILGFIFYKFLSDKEVKYLKENDWTEEDIKQYLNEEDSETVLTIQRNLGYFIAYENLFSTWLDMSNDFNVSNVRDALSAFNRLIDSSHKKVFEKIFDTLQTGLSKLGDSSGSQTKAISDLIHLIKDIPMDGKQDYDVLGFIYEYLISNFAANAGKKAGEFYTPHEVSVLMSEIVAEHLKDRTEIKIYDIKTPRLIQFNYSYSRFAA
;
A
#
# COMPACT_ATOMS: atom_id res chain seq x y z
N MET A 1 -4.85 20.70 -0.04
CA MET A 1 -3.73 20.58 0.94
C MET A 1 -2.47 20.21 0.16
N ASN A 2 -1.31 20.84 0.40
CA ASN A 2 -0.07 20.49 -0.31
C ASN A 2 0.41 19.09 0.14
N LYS A 3 0.83 18.23 -0.81
CA LYS A 3 1.35 16.87 -0.55
C LYS A 3 2.47 16.82 0.49
N GLN A 4 3.34 17.83 0.54
CA GLN A 4 4.37 17.96 1.58
C GLN A 4 3.76 18.11 2.98
N ARG A 5 2.76 18.98 3.14
CA ARG A 5 2.09 19.19 4.43
C ARG A 5 1.37 17.93 4.90
N LEU A 6 0.74 17.20 3.98
CA LEU A 6 0.09 15.93 4.31
C LEU A 6 1.13 14.89 4.76
N ALA A 7 2.21 14.72 4.00
CA ALA A 7 3.28 13.80 4.34
C ALA A 7 3.94 14.14 5.70
N SER A 8 4.22 15.41 5.96
CA SER A 8 4.74 15.87 7.25
C SER A 8 3.76 15.63 8.40
N LYS A 9 2.45 15.89 8.20
CA LYS A 9 1.41 15.61 9.20
C LYS A 9 1.35 14.12 9.53
N ILE A 10 1.39 13.25 8.52
CA ILE A 10 1.39 11.79 8.70
C ILE A 10 2.62 11.37 9.47
N TRP A 11 3.81 11.83 9.06
CA TRP A 11 5.07 11.54 9.74
C TRP A 11 5.06 11.97 11.21
N GLU A 12 4.66 13.22 11.51
CA GLU A 12 4.64 13.74 12.87
C GLU A 12 3.67 12.96 13.77
N SER A 13 2.51 12.59 13.23
CA SER A 13 1.51 11.81 13.95
C SER A 13 1.99 10.38 14.18
N ALA A 14 2.54 9.74 13.15
CA ALA A 14 3.17 8.42 13.21
C ALA A 14 4.29 8.37 14.26
N ASN A 15 5.16 9.40 14.29
CA ASN A 15 6.26 9.48 15.25
C ASN A 15 5.78 9.66 16.70
N LYS A 16 4.61 10.25 16.92
CA LYS A 16 3.96 10.31 18.24
C LYS A 16 3.30 8.99 18.62
N MET A 17 2.66 8.34 17.65
CA MET A 17 1.87 7.13 17.85
C MET A 17 2.70 5.86 18.01
N ARG A 18 3.90 5.80 17.39
CA ARG A 18 4.79 4.65 17.52
C ARG A 18 5.22 4.37 18.97
N SER A 19 5.14 5.37 19.86
CA SER A 19 5.47 5.22 21.28
C SER A 19 6.88 4.62 21.47
N LYS A 20 6.97 3.40 22.02
CA LYS A 20 8.22 2.65 22.26
C LYS A 20 8.69 1.81 21.07
N ILE A 21 7.92 1.74 19.99
CA ILE A 21 8.27 0.96 18.81
C ILE A 21 9.38 1.69 18.04
N GLU A 22 10.42 0.95 17.69
CA GLU A 22 11.55 1.45 16.91
C GLU A 22 11.09 1.93 15.54
N ALA A 23 11.69 3.02 15.05
CA ALA A 23 11.26 3.66 13.80
C ALA A 23 11.30 2.69 12.60
N ASN A 24 12.37 1.88 12.49
CA ASN A 24 12.51 0.91 11.40
C ASN A 24 11.44 -0.19 11.44
N GLU A 25 10.94 -0.54 12.63
CA GLU A 25 9.89 -1.54 12.79
C GLU A 25 8.51 -0.94 12.53
N TYR A 26 8.23 0.25 13.05
CA TYR A 26 6.97 0.96 12.82
C TYR A 26 6.74 1.29 11.34
N LYS A 27 7.83 1.52 10.58
CA LYS A 27 7.82 1.70 9.13
C LYS A 27 7.03 0.60 8.42
N ASP A 28 7.31 -0.66 8.73
CA ASP A 28 6.69 -1.78 8.03
C ASP A 28 5.18 -1.84 8.31
N TYR A 29 4.74 -1.32 9.46
CA TYR A 29 3.33 -1.29 9.84
C TYR A 29 2.58 -0.19 9.10
N ILE A 30 3.05 1.05 9.17
CA ILE A 30 2.39 2.18 8.48
C ILE A 30 2.38 1.96 6.97
N LEU A 31 3.49 1.51 6.38
CA LEU A 31 3.55 1.25 4.94
C LEU A 31 2.64 0.08 4.54
N GLY A 32 2.50 -0.94 5.39
CA GLY A 32 1.56 -2.04 5.17
C GLY A 32 0.10 -1.56 5.18
N PHE A 33 -0.29 -0.72 6.14
CA PHE A 33 -1.66 -0.18 6.20
C PHE A 33 -1.97 0.78 5.05
N ILE A 34 -1.02 1.62 4.64
CA ILE A 34 -1.20 2.48 3.46
C ILE A 34 -1.39 1.61 2.21
N PHE A 35 -0.65 0.50 2.11
CA PHE A 35 -0.75 -0.40 0.96
C PHE A 35 -2.10 -1.12 0.94
N TYR A 36 -2.55 -1.60 2.11
CA TYR A 36 -3.87 -2.20 2.24
C TYR A 36 -4.98 -1.21 1.85
N LYS A 37 -4.91 0.04 2.32
CA LYS A 37 -5.83 1.11 1.90
C LYS A 37 -5.82 1.29 0.38
N PHE A 38 -4.64 1.34 -0.24
CA PHE A 38 -4.52 1.45 -1.69
C PHE A 38 -5.22 0.30 -2.41
N LEU A 39 -5.01 -0.95 -1.98
CA LEU A 39 -5.66 -2.12 -2.59
C LEU A 39 -7.18 -2.09 -2.41
N SER A 40 -7.65 -1.75 -1.21
CA SER A 40 -9.08 -1.61 -0.89
C SER A 40 -9.74 -0.54 -1.73
N ASP A 41 -9.17 0.66 -1.82
CA ASP A 41 -9.73 1.78 -2.57
C ASP A 41 -9.70 1.49 -4.09
N LYS A 42 -8.65 0.79 -4.57
CA LYS A 42 -8.56 0.35 -5.96
C LYS A 42 -9.68 -0.65 -6.32
N GLU A 43 -10.02 -1.56 -5.41
CA GLU A 43 -11.11 -2.51 -5.62
C GLU A 43 -12.47 -1.81 -5.64
N VAL A 44 -12.74 -0.93 -4.66
CA VAL A 44 -13.96 -0.10 -4.65
C VAL A 44 -14.08 0.73 -5.93
N LYS A 45 -12.97 1.32 -6.39
CA LYS A 45 -12.94 2.07 -7.65
C LYS A 45 -13.27 1.18 -8.84
N TYR A 46 -12.65 0.00 -8.93
CA TYR A 46 -12.95 -0.97 -9.99
C TYR A 46 -14.43 -1.35 -10.00
N LEU A 47 -15.03 -1.60 -8.83
CA LEU A 47 -16.46 -1.92 -8.72
C LEU A 47 -17.34 -0.77 -9.22
N LYS A 48 -17.04 0.46 -8.77
CA LYS A 48 -17.76 1.67 -9.23
C LYS A 48 -17.60 1.94 -10.73
N GLU A 49 -16.45 1.60 -11.32
CA GLU A 49 -16.21 1.67 -12.76
C GLU A 49 -16.96 0.57 -13.55
N ASN A 50 -17.42 -0.48 -12.88
CA ASN A 50 -18.24 -1.56 -13.44
C ASN A 50 -19.71 -1.47 -12.96
N ASP A 51 -20.20 -0.25 -12.72
CA ASP A 51 -21.60 0.09 -12.41
C ASP A 51 -22.14 -0.42 -11.06
N TRP A 52 -21.27 -0.79 -10.10
CA TRP A 52 -21.72 -1.13 -8.73
C TRP A 52 -22.05 0.13 -7.93
N THR A 53 -23.21 0.14 -7.30
CA THR A 53 -23.61 1.17 -6.32
C THR A 53 -23.02 0.89 -4.94
N GLU A 54 -23.14 1.84 -4.01
CA GLU A 54 -22.69 1.62 -2.63
C GLU A 54 -23.53 0.56 -1.92
N GLU A 55 -24.81 0.46 -2.25
CA GLU A 55 -25.71 -0.60 -1.81
C GLU A 55 -25.27 -1.96 -2.35
N ASP A 56 -24.88 -2.04 -3.63
CA ASP A 56 -24.41 -3.29 -4.22
C ASP A 56 -23.13 -3.78 -3.54
N ILE A 57 -22.18 -2.88 -3.29
CA ILE A 57 -20.94 -3.19 -2.57
C ILE A 57 -21.25 -3.74 -1.17
N LYS A 58 -22.21 -3.15 -0.45
CA LYS A 58 -22.60 -3.60 0.89
C LYS A 58 -23.26 -4.99 0.88
N GLN A 59 -24.07 -5.27 -0.13
CA GLN A 59 -24.91 -6.46 -0.17
C GLN A 59 -24.21 -7.66 -0.84
N TYR A 60 -23.44 -7.41 -1.89
CA TYR A 60 -22.95 -8.45 -2.80
C TYR A 60 -21.43 -8.65 -2.77
N LEU A 61 -20.65 -7.73 -2.19
CA LEU A 61 -19.19 -7.91 -2.09
C LEU A 61 -18.83 -8.83 -0.91
N ASN A 62 -19.05 -10.12 -1.07
CA ASN A 62 -18.76 -11.15 -0.07
C ASN A 62 -18.14 -12.40 -0.71
N GLU A 63 -17.61 -13.31 0.12
CA GLU A 63 -16.95 -14.54 -0.37
C GLU A 63 -17.94 -15.61 -0.87
N GLU A 64 -19.26 -15.45 -0.66
CA GLU A 64 -20.26 -16.45 -1.04
C GLU A 64 -20.56 -16.41 -2.55
N ASP A 65 -20.48 -15.24 -3.17
CA ASP A 65 -20.61 -15.08 -4.62
C ASP A 65 -19.30 -15.39 -5.35
N SER A 66 -19.17 -16.66 -5.75
CA SER A 66 -18.00 -17.16 -6.47
C SER A 66 -17.76 -16.46 -7.82
N GLU A 67 -18.79 -15.96 -8.50
CA GLU A 67 -18.63 -15.29 -9.80
C GLU A 67 -18.03 -13.90 -9.62
N THR A 68 -18.53 -13.15 -8.64
CA THR A 68 -17.99 -11.85 -8.25
C THR A 68 -16.53 -11.97 -7.81
N VAL A 69 -16.23 -12.92 -6.90
CA VAL A 69 -14.87 -13.16 -6.40
C VAL A 69 -13.90 -13.44 -7.56
N LEU A 70 -14.23 -14.39 -8.45
CA LEU A 70 -13.38 -14.75 -9.59
C LEU A 70 -13.18 -13.60 -10.57
N THR A 71 -14.22 -12.79 -10.79
CA THR A 71 -14.15 -11.64 -11.69
C THR A 71 -13.18 -10.59 -11.17
N ILE A 72 -13.26 -10.24 -9.88
CA ILE A 72 -12.37 -9.26 -9.26
C ILE A 72 -10.94 -9.81 -9.20
N GLN A 73 -10.75 -11.07 -8.80
CA GLN A 73 -9.45 -11.74 -8.76
C GLN A 73 -8.74 -11.72 -10.11
N ARG A 74 -9.44 -11.99 -11.22
CA ARG A 74 -8.85 -11.98 -12.55
C ARG A 74 -8.39 -10.60 -13.01
N ASN A 75 -9.08 -9.54 -12.58
CA ASN A 75 -8.80 -8.17 -13.00
C ASN A 75 -7.80 -7.46 -12.08
N LEU A 76 -7.85 -7.70 -10.77
CA LEU A 76 -7.02 -7.02 -9.77
C LEU A 76 -5.91 -7.90 -9.19
N GLY A 77 -6.03 -9.23 -9.30
CA GLY A 77 -5.11 -10.21 -8.75
C GLY A 77 -5.40 -10.64 -7.31
N TYR A 78 -6.43 -10.07 -6.69
CA TYR A 78 -6.87 -10.32 -5.31
C TYR A 78 -8.37 -10.01 -5.19
N PHE A 79 -8.94 -10.27 -4.01
CA PHE A 79 -10.30 -9.88 -3.64
C PHE A 79 -10.35 -9.48 -2.16
N ILE A 80 -11.12 -8.43 -1.84
CA ILE A 80 -11.34 -7.93 -0.48
C ILE A 80 -12.85 -7.83 -0.24
N ALA A 81 -13.39 -8.73 0.60
CA ALA A 81 -14.79 -8.69 1.00
C ALA A 81 -15.18 -7.36 1.68
N TYR A 82 -16.46 -6.99 1.62
CA TYR A 82 -17.01 -5.76 2.18
C TYR A 82 -16.59 -5.52 3.63
N GLU A 83 -16.70 -6.52 4.50
CA GLU A 83 -16.31 -6.47 5.91
C GLU A 83 -14.81 -6.18 6.13
N ASN A 84 -13.99 -6.47 5.12
CA ASN A 84 -12.55 -6.32 5.13
C ASN A 84 -12.09 -5.05 4.39
N LEU A 85 -12.99 -4.27 3.78
CA LEU A 85 -12.63 -3.01 3.15
C LEU A 85 -12.16 -2.00 4.20
N PHE A 86 -11.17 -1.19 3.81
CA PHE A 86 -10.64 -0.10 4.64
C PHE A 86 -11.73 0.91 5.02
N SER A 87 -12.65 1.22 4.10
CA SER A 87 -13.80 2.09 4.35
C SER A 87 -14.76 1.49 5.38
N THR A 88 -14.99 0.18 5.33
CA THR A 88 -15.89 -0.50 6.27
C THR A 88 -15.33 -0.46 7.68
N TRP A 89 -14.01 -0.62 7.85
CA TRP A 89 -13.38 -0.46 9.18
C TRP A 89 -13.55 0.93 9.79
N LEU A 90 -13.58 1.98 8.96
CA LEU A 90 -13.85 3.35 9.43
C LEU A 90 -15.29 3.50 9.95
N ASP A 91 -16.24 2.80 9.34
CA ASP A 91 -17.66 2.86 9.67
C ASP A 91 -18.05 1.98 10.87
N MET A 92 -17.24 0.96 11.18
CA MET A 92 -17.47 0.04 12.31
C MET A 92 -17.37 0.71 13.69
N SER A 93 -16.78 1.91 13.81
CA SER A 93 -16.63 2.68 15.04
C SER A 93 -16.19 1.83 16.26
N ASN A 94 -17.11 1.47 17.16
CA ASN A 94 -16.83 0.73 18.39
C ASN A 94 -16.71 -0.80 18.21
N ASP A 95 -17.21 -1.34 17.09
CA ASP A 95 -17.18 -2.77 16.80
C ASP A 95 -15.87 -3.20 16.14
N PHE A 96 -15.06 -2.23 15.70
CA PHE A 96 -13.76 -2.48 15.09
C PHE A 96 -12.76 -3.05 16.12
N ASN A 97 -12.11 -4.14 15.74
CA ASN A 97 -11.13 -4.83 16.57
C ASN A 97 -9.89 -5.27 15.76
N VAL A 98 -8.77 -5.49 16.46
CA VAL A 98 -7.55 -6.04 15.85
C VAL A 98 -7.77 -7.39 15.15
N SER A 99 -8.77 -8.18 15.58
CA SER A 99 -9.17 -9.41 14.90
C SER A 99 -9.63 -9.14 13.47
N ASN A 100 -10.42 -8.08 13.22
CA ASN A 100 -10.88 -7.75 11.87
C ASN A 100 -9.70 -7.56 10.91
N VAL A 101 -8.63 -6.88 11.36
CA VAL A 101 -7.42 -6.73 10.54
C VAL A 101 -6.71 -8.06 10.34
N ARG A 102 -6.58 -8.90 11.38
CA ARG A 102 -5.95 -10.23 11.23
C ARG A 102 -6.71 -11.12 10.25
N ASP A 103 -8.04 -11.11 10.35
CA ASP A 103 -8.93 -11.90 9.52
C ASP A 103 -8.85 -11.43 8.07
N ALA A 104 -8.85 -10.11 7.85
CA ALA A 104 -8.69 -9.52 6.53
C ALA A 104 -7.33 -9.82 5.88
N LEU A 105 -6.22 -9.72 6.61
CA LEU A 105 -4.90 -10.06 6.07
C LEU A 105 -4.78 -11.56 5.72
N SER A 106 -5.42 -12.42 6.53
CA SER A 106 -5.52 -13.85 6.26
C SER A 106 -6.39 -14.14 5.03
N ALA A 107 -7.56 -13.51 4.94
CA ALA A 107 -8.47 -13.60 3.80
C ALA A 107 -7.79 -13.10 2.52
N PHE A 108 -7.09 -11.97 2.57
CA PHE A 108 -6.34 -11.45 1.43
C PHE A 108 -5.35 -12.48 0.89
N ASN A 109 -4.53 -13.10 1.75
CA ASN A 109 -3.58 -14.15 1.35
C ASN A 109 -4.26 -15.39 0.76
N ARG A 110 -5.46 -15.75 1.23
CA ARG A 110 -6.25 -16.86 0.69
C ARG A 110 -6.87 -16.53 -0.67
N LEU A 111 -7.26 -15.28 -0.87
CA LEU A 111 -8.05 -14.80 -2.00
C LEU A 111 -7.19 -14.13 -3.08
N ILE A 112 -5.89 -14.41 -3.12
CA ILE A 112 -5.01 -14.01 -4.21
C ILE A 112 -5.27 -14.90 -5.43
N ASP A 113 -5.38 -14.30 -6.61
CA ASP A 113 -5.44 -15.04 -7.86
C ASP A 113 -4.13 -15.82 -8.11
N SER A 114 -4.25 -17.04 -8.62
CA SER A 114 -3.10 -17.91 -8.90
C SER A 114 -2.04 -17.25 -9.80
N SER A 115 -2.44 -16.40 -10.76
CA SER A 115 -1.53 -15.70 -11.67
C SER A 115 -0.78 -14.55 -11.00
N HIS A 116 -1.32 -13.98 -9.91
CA HIS A 116 -0.74 -12.86 -9.18
C HIS A 116 -0.06 -13.27 -7.87
N LYS A 117 -0.08 -14.57 -7.54
CA LYS A 117 0.51 -15.11 -6.32
C LYS A 117 1.95 -14.65 -6.09
N LYS A 118 2.81 -14.68 -7.12
CA LYS A 118 4.21 -14.22 -7.01
C LYS A 118 4.36 -12.74 -6.62
N VAL A 119 3.35 -11.92 -6.89
CA VAL A 119 3.38 -10.47 -6.64
C VAL A 119 2.91 -10.16 -5.22
N PHE A 120 1.84 -10.81 -4.78
CA PHE A 120 1.14 -10.47 -3.53
C PHE A 120 1.37 -11.45 -2.37
N GLU A 121 1.79 -12.69 -2.63
CA GLU A 121 2.03 -13.67 -1.57
C GLU A 121 3.02 -13.10 -0.55
N LYS A 122 2.63 -13.17 0.73
CA LYS A 122 3.42 -12.71 1.90
C LYS A 122 3.64 -11.21 1.99
N ILE A 123 2.98 -10.40 1.16
CA ILE A 123 3.17 -8.94 1.18
C ILE A 123 2.79 -8.30 2.53
N PHE A 124 1.87 -8.94 3.26
CA PHE A 124 1.42 -8.49 4.57
C PHE A 124 1.97 -9.29 5.76
N ASP A 125 2.88 -10.26 5.55
CA ASP A 125 3.39 -11.11 6.64
C ASP A 125 4.05 -10.29 7.76
N THR A 126 4.86 -9.29 7.37
CA THR A 126 5.52 -8.39 8.33
C THR A 126 4.48 -7.60 9.13
N LEU A 127 3.46 -7.07 8.46
CA LEU A 127 2.37 -6.35 9.12
C LEU A 127 1.60 -7.27 10.07
N GLN A 128 1.20 -8.46 9.62
CA GLN A 128 0.43 -9.44 10.39
C GLN A 128 1.16 -9.85 11.67
N THR A 129 2.46 -10.15 11.56
CA THR A 129 3.31 -10.50 12.72
C THR A 129 3.47 -9.29 13.66
N GLY A 130 3.58 -8.10 13.06
CA GLY A 130 3.75 -6.82 13.74
C GLY A 130 2.55 -6.30 14.52
N LEU A 131 1.32 -6.72 14.18
CA LEU A 131 0.11 -6.30 14.90
C LEU A 131 0.19 -6.59 16.41
N SER A 132 0.88 -7.67 16.78
CA SER A 132 1.10 -8.04 18.19
C SER A 132 1.96 -7.02 18.95
N LYS A 133 2.79 -6.25 18.26
CA LYS A 133 3.71 -5.27 18.82
C LYS A 133 3.14 -3.85 18.89
N LEU A 134 1.96 -3.62 18.32
CA LEU A 134 1.24 -2.34 18.40
C LEU A 134 0.60 -2.08 19.78
N GLY A 135 0.65 -3.06 20.70
CA GLY A 135 0.24 -2.90 22.08
C GLY A 135 0.28 -4.21 22.87
N ASP A 136 0.34 -4.11 24.20
CA ASP A 136 0.49 -5.25 25.12
C ASP A 136 -0.81 -6.06 25.32
N SER A 137 -1.95 -5.52 24.87
CA SER A 137 -3.28 -6.14 24.97
C SER A 137 -4.09 -5.93 23.68
N SER A 138 -5.10 -6.76 23.45
CA SER A 138 -6.01 -6.61 22.29
C SER A 138 -6.64 -5.22 22.22
N GLY A 139 -7.06 -4.64 23.36
CA GLY A 139 -7.63 -3.29 23.39
C GLY A 139 -6.63 -2.20 23.00
N SER A 140 -5.38 -2.29 23.49
CA SER A 140 -4.33 -1.35 23.08
C SER A 140 -3.93 -1.51 21.61
N GLN A 141 -3.93 -2.73 21.08
CA GLN A 141 -3.67 -3.00 19.67
C GLN A 141 -4.78 -2.41 18.79
N THR A 142 -6.05 -2.68 19.13
CA THR A 142 -7.21 -2.12 18.44
C THR A 142 -7.13 -0.59 18.41
N LYS A 143 -6.81 0.04 19.54
CA LYS A 143 -6.68 1.51 19.60
C LYS A 143 -5.56 2.02 18.69
N ALA A 144 -4.35 1.45 18.79
CA ALA A 144 -3.22 1.87 17.97
C ALA A 144 -3.49 1.72 16.46
N ILE A 145 -4.17 0.64 16.07
CA ILE A 145 -4.58 0.38 14.69
C ILE A 145 -5.67 1.36 14.25
N SER A 146 -6.70 1.59 15.07
CA SER A 146 -7.77 2.55 14.77
C SER A 146 -7.22 3.96 14.58
N ASP A 147 -6.32 4.41 15.48
CA ASP A 147 -5.64 5.69 15.34
C ASP A 147 -4.87 5.76 14.01
N LEU A 148 -4.22 4.67 13.59
CA LEU A 148 -3.44 4.61 12.36
C LEU A 148 -4.32 4.64 11.11
N ILE A 149 -5.43 3.89 11.11
CA ILE A 149 -6.45 3.91 10.07
C ILE A 149 -7.00 5.33 9.91
N HIS A 150 -7.34 5.99 11.02
CA HIS A 150 -7.82 7.37 10.99
C HIS A 150 -6.74 8.37 10.54
N LEU A 151 -5.46 8.12 10.82
CA LEU A 151 -4.36 8.96 10.36
C LEU A 151 -4.21 8.94 8.83
N ILE A 152 -4.34 7.76 8.22
CA ILE A 152 -4.08 7.56 6.79
C ILE A 152 -5.34 7.67 5.91
N LYS A 153 -6.53 7.83 6.50
CA LYS A 153 -7.80 7.90 5.76
C LYS A 153 -7.82 9.02 4.71
N ASP A 154 -7.18 10.15 5.01
CA ASP A 154 -7.18 11.36 4.17
C ASP A 154 -6.15 11.27 3.02
N ILE A 155 -5.41 10.15 2.89
CA ILE A 155 -4.49 9.95 1.76
C ILE A 155 -5.31 9.64 0.50
N PRO A 156 -5.24 10.49 -0.55
CA PRO A 156 -5.94 10.24 -1.80
C PRO A 156 -5.34 9.01 -2.50
N MET A 157 -6.21 8.13 -3.02
CA MET A 157 -5.82 6.88 -3.70
C MET A 157 -6.31 6.80 -5.14
N ASP A 158 -7.05 7.80 -5.61
CA ASP A 158 -7.92 7.75 -6.77
C ASP A 158 -7.49 8.70 -7.90
N GLY A 159 -6.32 8.52 -8.52
CA GLY A 159 -6.02 9.36 -9.69
C GLY A 159 -4.65 9.23 -10.32
N LYS A 160 -4.53 9.80 -11.53
CA LYS A 160 -3.27 9.96 -12.26
C LYS A 160 -2.36 11.03 -11.63
N GLN A 161 -2.93 12.07 -11.01
CA GLN A 161 -2.16 13.06 -10.24
C GLN A 161 -1.95 12.62 -8.77
N ASP A 162 -2.81 11.75 -8.25
CA ASP A 162 -2.70 11.26 -6.88
C ASP A 162 -1.70 10.13 -6.71
N TYR A 163 -1.31 9.44 -7.80
CA TYR A 163 -0.13 8.58 -7.79
C TYR A 163 1.12 9.37 -7.37
N ASP A 164 1.23 10.64 -7.78
CA ASP A 164 2.30 11.53 -7.33
C ASP A 164 2.16 11.92 -5.85
N VAL A 165 0.95 11.90 -5.27
CA VAL A 165 0.72 12.23 -3.86
C VAL A 165 0.99 11.01 -2.98
N LEU A 166 0.40 9.86 -3.31
CA LEU A 166 0.63 8.59 -2.63
C LEU A 166 2.10 8.19 -2.70
N GLY A 167 2.67 8.18 -3.91
CA GLY A 167 4.08 7.87 -4.13
C GLY A 167 4.99 8.81 -3.35
N PHE A 168 4.71 10.11 -3.38
CA PHE A 168 5.45 11.09 -2.58
C PHE A 168 5.34 10.83 -1.08
N ILE A 169 4.15 10.50 -0.56
CA ILE A 169 3.97 10.19 0.87
C ILE A 169 4.75 8.91 1.23
N TYR A 170 4.69 7.88 0.39
CA TYR A 170 5.47 6.65 0.56
C TYR A 170 6.98 6.94 0.62
N GLU A 171 7.51 7.64 -0.38
CA GLU A 171 8.92 8.00 -0.46
C GLU A 171 9.34 8.88 0.72
N TYR A 172 8.52 9.88 1.07
CA TYR A 172 8.77 10.76 2.20
C TYR A 172 8.85 9.98 3.52
N LEU A 173 7.94 9.04 3.76
CA LEU A 173 7.96 8.19 4.95
C LEU A 173 9.22 7.31 4.96
N ILE A 174 9.52 6.61 3.86
CA ILE A 174 10.73 5.76 3.73
C ILE A 174 11.99 6.58 4.01
N SER A 175 12.11 7.78 3.42
CA SER A 175 13.24 8.69 3.65
C SER A 175 13.38 9.07 5.12
N ASN A 176 12.29 9.42 5.80
CA ASN A 176 12.32 9.80 7.22
C ASN A 176 12.65 8.59 8.12
N PHE A 177 12.13 7.41 7.82
CA PHE A 177 12.47 6.20 8.57
C PHE A 177 13.95 5.82 8.38
N ALA A 178 14.48 5.94 7.17
CA ALA A 178 15.90 5.71 6.89
C ALA A 178 16.81 6.70 7.64
N ALA A 179 16.43 7.98 7.69
CA ALA A 179 17.17 8.99 8.45
C ALA A 179 17.19 8.71 9.96
N ASN A 180 16.11 8.13 10.51
CA ASN A 180 15.96 7.85 11.94
C ASN A 180 16.47 6.46 12.36
N ALA A 181 16.72 5.52 11.44
CA ALA A 181 17.14 4.15 11.76
C ALA A 181 18.58 4.05 12.31
N GLY A 182 19.32 5.15 12.36
CA GLY A 182 20.71 5.19 12.84
C GLY A 182 21.69 4.65 11.79
N LYS A 183 22.79 5.37 11.57
CA LYS A 183 23.84 5.01 10.61
C LYS A 183 24.63 3.80 11.11
N LYS A 184 24.12 2.59 10.94
CA LYS A 184 24.94 1.36 11.00
C LYS A 184 25.01 0.77 9.60
N ALA A 185 26.23 0.42 9.19
CA ALA A 185 26.60 0.03 7.82
C ALA A 185 25.54 -0.88 7.17
N GLY A 186 24.94 -0.38 6.09
CA GLY A 186 23.82 -1.00 5.38
C GLY A 186 23.43 -0.18 4.15
N GLU A 187 22.30 -0.53 3.55
CA GLU A 187 21.78 0.10 2.34
C GLU A 187 21.22 1.50 2.65
N PHE A 188 21.56 2.47 1.80
CA PHE A 188 21.14 3.87 1.95
C PHE A 188 19.89 4.14 1.11
N TYR A 189 19.01 5.00 1.63
CA TYR A 189 17.94 5.57 0.82
C TYR A 189 18.55 6.47 -0.26
N THR A 190 18.21 6.21 -1.53
CA THR A 190 18.58 7.07 -2.67
C THR A 190 17.62 8.25 -2.73
N PRO A 191 18.10 9.51 -2.58
CA PRO A 191 17.25 10.69 -2.73
C PRO A 191 16.53 10.71 -4.07
N HIS A 192 15.32 11.28 -4.09
CA HIS A 192 14.45 11.29 -5.27
C HIS A 192 15.15 11.93 -6.48
N GLU A 193 15.84 13.04 -6.28
CA GLU A 193 16.55 13.78 -7.34
C GLU A 193 17.67 12.93 -7.98
N VAL A 194 18.33 12.08 -7.19
CA VAL A 194 19.36 11.16 -7.68
C VAL A 194 18.72 10.04 -8.51
N SER A 195 17.60 9.48 -8.02
CA SER A 195 16.84 8.45 -8.73
C SER A 195 16.30 8.94 -10.08
N VAL A 196 15.78 10.18 -10.14
CA VAL A 196 15.31 10.81 -11.38
C VAL A 196 16.48 10.99 -12.36
N LEU A 197 17.59 11.60 -11.91
CA LEU A 197 18.75 11.79 -12.77
C LEU A 197 19.28 10.47 -13.34
N MET A 198 19.40 9.43 -12.51
CA MET A 198 19.82 8.10 -12.96
C MET A 198 18.83 7.51 -13.97
N SER A 199 17.53 7.67 -13.73
CA SER A 199 16.47 7.17 -14.62
C SER A 199 16.49 7.88 -15.98
N GLU A 200 16.70 9.20 -16.00
CA GLU A 200 16.82 9.99 -17.23
C GLU A 200 18.05 9.59 -18.04
N ILE A 201 19.22 9.42 -17.39
CA ILE A 201 20.44 8.97 -18.06
C ILE A 201 20.24 7.58 -18.70
N VAL A 202 19.63 6.65 -17.95
CA VAL A 202 19.36 5.29 -18.46
C VAL A 202 18.32 5.31 -19.57
N ALA A 203 17.25 6.09 -19.43
CA ALA A 203 16.21 6.22 -20.45
C ALA A 203 16.77 6.78 -21.76
N GLU A 204 17.57 7.85 -21.69
CA GLU A 204 18.24 8.44 -22.86
C GLU A 204 19.18 7.44 -23.54
N HIS A 205 19.96 6.67 -22.77
CA HIS A 205 20.84 5.65 -23.32
C HIS A 205 20.09 4.49 -24.01
N LEU A 206 18.86 4.21 -23.58
CA LEU A 206 18.04 3.10 -24.06
C LEU A 206 16.95 3.52 -25.05
N LYS A 207 16.87 4.81 -25.43
CA LYS A 207 15.77 5.37 -26.23
C LYS A 207 15.53 4.70 -27.58
N ASP A 208 16.58 4.16 -28.20
CA ASP A 208 16.51 3.50 -29.50
C ASP A 208 16.25 1.98 -29.40
N ARG A 209 16.08 1.44 -28.18
CA ARG A 209 15.84 0.01 -27.97
C ARG A 209 14.35 -0.30 -27.97
N THR A 210 13.99 -1.38 -28.66
CA THR A 210 12.62 -1.93 -28.68
C THR A 210 12.26 -2.72 -27.43
N GLU A 211 13.25 -3.18 -26.66
CA GLU A 211 13.07 -3.91 -25.40
C GLU A 211 14.02 -3.33 -24.33
N ILE A 212 13.45 -2.97 -23.18
CA ILE A 212 14.18 -2.41 -22.03
C ILE A 212 14.12 -3.40 -20.87
N LYS A 213 15.29 -3.86 -20.42
CA LYS A 213 15.46 -4.73 -19.25
C LYS A 213 16.23 -3.97 -18.19
N ILE A 214 15.58 -3.64 -17.08
CA ILE A 214 16.21 -2.96 -15.94
C ILE A 214 16.50 -3.99 -14.85
N TYR A 215 17.72 -3.96 -14.33
CA TYR A 215 18.18 -4.84 -13.26
C TYR A 215 18.77 -4.02 -12.12
N ASP A 216 18.26 -4.26 -10.91
CA ASP A 216 18.82 -3.77 -9.66
C ASP A 216 19.37 -4.97 -8.88
N ILE A 217 20.65 -4.91 -8.48
CA ILE A 217 21.36 -6.01 -7.83
C ILE A 217 20.87 -6.27 -6.39
N LYS A 218 20.21 -5.29 -5.77
CA LYS A 218 19.72 -5.33 -4.38
C LYS A 218 18.21 -5.51 -4.29
N THR A 219 17.48 -5.05 -5.30
CA THR A 219 16.07 -5.41 -5.50
C THR A 219 15.99 -6.39 -6.67
N PRO A 220 16.18 -7.71 -6.45
CA PRO A 220 16.26 -8.69 -7.52
C PRO A 220 14.87 -8.96 -8.13
N ARG A 221 14.31 -7.95 -8.78
CA ARG A 221 13.18 -8.05 -9.71
C ARG A 221 13.65 -7.40 -11.01
N LEU A 222 13.73 -8.20 -12.06
CA LEU A 222 13.80 -7.67 -13.42
C LEU A 222 12.51 -6.89 -13.67
N ILE A 223 12.60 -5.57 -13.77
CA ILE A 223 11.48 -4.75 -14.22
C ILE A 223 11.54 -4.76 -15.75
N GLN A 224 10.67 -5.57 -16.36
CA GLN A 224 10.46 -5.56 -17.80
C GLN A 224 9.35 -4.58 -18.12
N PHE A 225 9.69 -3.48 -18.79
CA PHE A 225 8.71 -2.55 -19.32
C PHE A 225 8.44 -2.89 -20.78
N ASN A 226 7.29 -3.50 -21.08
CA ASN A 226 6.77 -3.60 -22.44
C ASN A 226 5.96 -2.33 -22.74
N TYR A 227 6.63 -1.25 -23.15
CA TYR A 227 5.94 -0.06 -23.67
C TYR A 227 6.31 0.18 -25.14
N SER A 228 5.28 0.29 -25.97
CA SER A 228 5.36 0.88 -27.31
C SER A 228 5.56 2.39 -27.16
N TYR A 229 6.78 2.87 -27.43
CA TYR A 229 7.15 4.28 -27.42
C TYR A 229 6.24 5.10 -28.35
N SER A 230 5.36 5.93 -27.78
CA SER A 230 4.68 6.98 -28.55
C SER A 230 4.42 8.29 -27.79
N ARG A 231 4.89 8.44 -26.54
CA ARG A 231 4.69 9.70 -25.79
C ARG A 231 5.86 10.05 -24.86
N PHE A 232 6.98 10.45 -25.45
CA PHE A 232 7.97 11.31 -24.78
C PHE A 232 8.60 12.34 -25.75
N ALA A 233 7.92 12.62 -26.87
CA ALA A 233 8.24 13.75 -27.74
C ALA A 233 7.09 14.76 -27.70
N ALA A 234 7.20 15.72 -26.77
CA ALA A 234 6.68 17.08 -26.87
C ALA A 234 7.32 17.93 -25.77
#